data_AF-A0A0D0NPF6-F1
#
_entry.id   AF-A0A0D0NPF6-F1
#
_cell.length_a   1.000
_cell.length_b   1.000
_cell.length_c   1.000
_cell.angle_alpha   90.00
_cell.angle_beta   90.00
_cell.angle_gamma   90.00
#
_symmetry.space_group_name_H-M   'P 1'
#
loop_
_entity.id
_entity.type
_entity.pdbx_description
1 polymer ?
#
loop_
_entity_poly.entity_id
_entity_poly.type
_entity_poly.pdbx_seq_one_letter_code
_entity_poly.pdbx_strand_id
1 'polypeptide(L)'
;MRISHEAIYQALYIQGRGALRRELTACLRTGRALRVPRARTAGRGKSFVTPEIMISERPAEAEDRAVPGHWEGDLIIGLGRSAIGTLVERQTRFTMLLHLPRLPGHGEGPRIKNGPPLAGHGAEAVRDAIQCSIARLPKHLRRSLSWDQGAEMARHAELTVAADLPVYFCDPHSPWQRGTNENTNGLLRQYFPKGTDLSLHSPDDLEAVAAALNGRPRKTLGWRTPAEALDAVLEHAETGQVATTG
;
A
#
# COMPACT_ATOMS: atom_id res chain seq x y z
N MET A 1 33.42 6.56 -22.32
CA MET A 1 32.76 7.19 -21.16
C MET A 1 31.37 6.56 -20.99
N ARG A 2 31.10 5.86 -19.89
CA ARG A 2 29.76 5.30 -19.61
C ARG A 2 29.00 6.29 -18.73
N ILE A 3 27.99 6.94 -19.28
CA ILE A 3 27.09 7.83 -18.54
C ILE A 3 26.00 6.94 -17.94
N SER A 4 25.92 6.87 -16.61
CA SER A 4 24.81 6.20 -15.92
C SER A 4 23.59 7.14 -15.87
N HIS A 5 22.40 6.56 -15.70
CA HIS A 5 21.20 7.35 -15.40
C HIS A 5 21.42 8.29 -14.20
N GLU A 6 22.22 7.86 -13.22
CA GLU A 6 22.60 8.67 -12.07
C GLU A 6 23.42 9.90 -12.46
N ALA A 7 24.36 9.78 -13.40
CA ALA A 7 25.12 10.92 -13.91
C ALA A 7 24.22 11.93 -14.64
N ILE A 8 23.20 11.46 -15.37
CA ILE A 8 22.19 12.32 -16.03
C ILE A 8 21.36 13.07 -14.97
N TYR A 9 20.86 12.37 -13.95
CA TYR A 9 20.12 13.01 -12.86
C TYR A 9 20.98 13.97 -12.05
N GLN A 10 22.23 13.60 -11.74
CA GLN A 10 23.16 14.50 -11.06
C GLN A 10 23.44 15.74 -11.89
N ALA A 11 23.64 15.62 -13.21
CA ALA A 11 23.83 16.77 -14.09
C ALA A 11 22.65 17.76 -14.05
N LEU A 12 21.41 17.25 -13.98
CA LEU A 12 20.20 18.06 -13.79
C LEU A 12 20.21 18.82 -12.45
N TYR A 13 20.77 18.25 -11.39
CA TYR A 13 20.95 18.94 -10.11
C TYR A 13 22.21 19.84 -10.07
N ILE A 14 23.23 19.58 -10.89
CA ILE A 14 24.52 20.30 -10.90
C ILE A 14 24.42 21.65 -11.62
N GLN A 15 23.61 21.80 -12.66
CA GLN A 15 23.36 23.13 -13.26
C GLN A 15 22.56 24.06 -12.34
N GLY A 16 21.86 23.51 -11.34
CA GLY A 16 21.29 24.25 -10.23
C GLY A 16 22.26 24.36 -9.05
N ARG A 17 23.33 25.16 -9.16
CA ARG A 17 24.15 25.59 -7.99
C ARG A 17 23.41 26.51 -7.00
N GLY A 18 22.08 26.49 -7.01
CA GLY A 18 21.24 26.85 -5.89
C GLY A 18 20.24 25.72 -5.72
N ALA A 19 20.26 25.03 -4.58
CA ALA A 19 19.13 24.20 -4.17
C ALA A 19 17.82 25.00 -4.34
N LEU A 20 16.71 24.32 -4.60
CA LEU A 20 15.40 24.96 -4.66
C LEU A 20 15.27 25.86 -3.42
N ARG A 21 14.89 27.15 -3.59
CA ARG A 21 14.75 28.07 -2.46
C ARG A 21 13.94 27.38 -1.35
N ARG A 22 14.36 27.48 -0.10
CA ARG A 22 13.71 26.80 1.04
C ARG A 22 12.18 27.00 1.04
N GLU A 23 11.75 28.20 0.68
CA GLU A 23 10.34 28.59 0.52
C GLU A 23 9.60 27.73 -0.52
N LEU A 24 10.21 27.48 -1.68
CA LEU A 24 9.63 26.63 -2.73
C LEU A 24 9.68 25.14 -2.39
N THR A 25 10.62 24.73 -1.54
CA THR A 25 10.70 23.34 -1.06
C THR A 25 9.50 22.98 -0.18
N ALA A 26 8.95 23.94 0.57
CA ALA A 26 7.72 23.73 1.34
C ALA A 26 6.50 23.40 0.44
N CYS A 27 6.51 23.87 -0.81
CA CYS A 27 5.48 23.56 -1.80
C CYS A 27 5.64 22.18 -2.43
N LEU A 28 6.82 21.54 -2.29
CA LEU A 28 7.02 20.19 -2.80
C LEU A 28 6.28 19.19 -1.90
N ARG A 29 5.51 18.30 -2.52
CA ARG A 29 4.79 17.21 -1.82
C ARG A 29 5.67 16.40 -0.86
N THR A 30 6.94 16.21 -1.19
CA THR A 30 7.87 15.42 -0.38
C THR A 30 8.72 16.27 0.58
N GLY A 31 8.65 17.60 0.48
CA GLY A 31 9.48 18.53 1.26
C GLY A 31 10.99 18.38 1.06
N ARG A 32 11.43 17.61 0.05
CA ARG A 32 12.85 17.28 -0.15
C ARG A 32 13.54 18.38 -0.96
N ALA A 33 14.47 19.09 -0.30
CA ALA A 33 15.37 20.03 -0.97
C ALA A 33 16.48 19.32 -1.77
N LEU A 34 16.81 18.07 -1.41
CA LEU A 34 17.90 17.29 -2.00
C LEU A 34 17.45 15.86 -2.32
N ARG A 35 18.03 15.28 -3.37
CA ARG A 35 17.88 13.86 -3.68
C ARG A 35 18.61 13.02 -2.65
N VAL A 36 17.96 11.98 -2.15
CA VAL A 36 18.59 10.99 -1.26
C VAL A 36 19.29 9.93 -2.10
N PRO A 37 20.55 9.58 -1.82
CA PRO A 37 21.23 8.48 -2.50
C PRO A 37 20.44 7.17 -2.37
N ARG A 38 20.51 6.30 -3.38
CA ARG A 38 19.88 4.98 -3.29
C ARG A 38 20.61 4.18 -2.22
N ALA A 39 19.94 3.85 -1.11
CA ALA A 39 20.51 2.99 -0.09
C ALA A 39 20.75 1.59 -0.69
N ARG A 40 21.97 1.08 -0.55
CA ARG A 40 22.26 -0.34 -0.79
C ARG A 40 21.63 -1.13 0.35
N THR A 41 20.50 -1.76 0.07
CA THR A 41 19.87 -2.68 1.01
C THR A 41 20.31 -4.08 0.61
N ALA A 42 20.85 -4.85 1.55
CA ALA A 42 21.12 -6.27 1.37
C ALA A 42 19.99 -7.07 2.02
N GLY A 43 19.50 -8.10 1.34
CA GLY A 43 18.55 -9.04 1.93
C GLY A 43 18.25 -10.24 1.04
N ARG A 44 18.37 -11.45 1.62
CA ARG A 44 17.79 -12.70 1.09
C ARG A 44 16.27 -12.65 1.26
N GLY A 45 15.54 -13.38 0.40
CA GLY A 45 14.09 -13.61 0.57
C GLY A 45 13.75 -14.23 1.93
N LYS A 46 12.52 -14.05 2.38
CA LYS A 46 12.06 -14.62 3.66
C LYS A 46 11.75 -16.11 3.50
N SER A 47 11.94 -16.89 4.57
CA SER A 47 11.73 -18.35 4.55
C SER A 47 10.27 -18.78 4.37
N PHE A 48 9.30 -17.89 4.66
CA PHE A 48 7.86 -18.19 4.50
C PHE A 48 7.34 -17.87 3.08
N VAL A 49 8.19 -17.34 2.20
CA VAL A 49 7.81 -17.04 0.81
C VAL A 49 8.33 -18.15 -0.08
N THR A 50 7.42 -18.87 -0.74
CA THR A 50 7.75 -19.94 -1.68
C THR A 50 7.54 -19.47 -3.13
N PRO A 51 8.16 -20.12 -4.14
CA PRO A 51 8.03 -19.70 -5.53
C PRO A 51 6.58 -19.63 -6.04
N GLU A 52 5.70 -20.50 -5.55
CA GLU A 52 4.31 -20.65 -6.00
C GLU A 52 3.41 -19.47 -5.61
N ILE A 53 3.87 -18.64 -4.68
CA ILE A 53 3.16 -17.46 -4.19
C ILE A 53 3.89 -16.17 -4.56
N MET A 54 4.80 -16.23 -5.53
CA MET A 54 5.46 -15.04 -6.08
C MET A 54 4.53 -14.32 -7.05
N ILE A 55 4.76 -13.02 -7.25
CA ILE A 55 3.96 -12.19 -8.16
C ILE A 55 3.98 -12.67 -9.61
N SER A 56 4.99 -13.44 -10.01
CA SER A 56 5.05 -14.11 -11.33
C SER A 56 3.92 -15.12 -11.54
N GLU A 57 3.42 -15.72 -10.45
CA GLU A 57 2.37 -16.76 -10.47
C GLU A 57 0.96 -16.16 -10.39
N ARG A 58 0.84 -14.83 -10.36
CA ARG A 58 -0.46 -14.16 -10.32
C ARG A 58 -1.20 -14.37 -11.66
N PRO A 59 -2.54 -14.48 -11.66
CA PRO A 59 -3.32 -14.56 -12.88
C PRO A 59 -3.01 -13.41 -13.85
N ALA A 60 -2.93 -13.73 -15.15
CA ALA A 60 -2.59 -12.76 -16.20
C ALA A 60 -3.55 -11.56 -16.26
N GLU A 61 -4.82 -11.76 -15.90
CA GLU A 61 -5.85 -10.71 -15.78
C GLU A 61 -5.48 -9.60 -14.79
N ALA A 62 -4.55 -9.85 -13.87
CA ALA A 62 -4.08 -8.82 -12.97
C ALA A 62 -3.14 -7.82 -13.68
N GLU A 63 -2.40 -8.20 -14.72
CA GLU A 63 -1.28 -7.39 -15.21
C GLU A 63 -1.69 -6.02 -15.72
N ASP A 64 -2.72 -5.96 -16.57
CA ASP A 64 -3.15 -4.76 -17.28
C ASP A 64 -4.08 -3.83 -16.47
N ARG A 65 -4.49 -4.26 -15.28
CA ARG A 65 -5.43 -3.52 -14.39
C ARG A 65 -6.83 -3.35 -15.00
N ALA A 66 -7.20 -4.17 -15.97
CA ALA A 66 -8.52 -4.14 -16.60
C ALA A 66 -9.58 -4.89 -15.79
N VAL A 67 -9.16 -5.78 -14.89
CA VAL A 67 -10.07 -6.56 -14.05
C VAL A 67 -10.05 -6.00 -12.62
N PRO A 68 -11.22 -5.68 -12.03
CA PRO A 68 -11.31 -5.22 -10.65
C PRO A 68 -11.08 -6.36 -9.66
N GLY A 69 -10.67 -5.99 -8.45
CA GLY A 69 -10.54 -6.91 -7.32
C GLY A 69 -9.13 -7.43 -7.10
N HIS A 70 -8.14 -6.91 -7.83
CA HIS A 70 -6.74 -7.10 -7.53
C HIS A 70 -6.24 -5.93 -6.68
N TRP A 71 -5.73 -6.23 -5.48
CA TRP A 71 -5.31 -5.23 -4.50
C TRP A 71 -3.79 -5.20 -4.35
N GLU A 72 -3.22 -4.02 -4.13
CA GLU A 72 -1.84 -3.84 -3.67
C GLU A 72 -1.87 -3.42 -2.21
N GLY A 73 -1.15 -4.15 -1.35
CA GLY A 73 -1.02 -3.88 0.07
C GLY A 73 0.36 -3.35 0.48
N ASP A 74 0.40 -2.60 1.57
CA ASP A 74 1.64 -2.13 2.23
C ASP A 74 1.36 -1.68 3.66
N LEU A 75 2.43 -1.39 4.40
CA LEU A 75 2.38 -0.66 5.67
C LEU A 75 3.04 0.71 5.54
N ILE A 76 2.34 1.77 5.97
CA ILE A 76 3.00 3.02 6.31
C ILE A 76 3.42 2.98 7.78
N ILE A 77 4.73 3.07 8.02
CA ILE A 77 5.30 3.07 9.38
C ILE A 77 5.53 4.51 9.87
N GLY A 78 5.26 4.74 11.15
CA GLY A 78 5.48 5.96 11.90
C GLY A 78 6.41 5.80 13.09
N LEU A 79 6.37 6.78 13.99
CA LEU A 79 7.17 6.84 15.21
C LEU A 79 6.79 5.69 16.16
N GLY A 80 7.78 5.15 16.87
CA GLY A 80 7.55 4.04 17.79
C GLY A 80 7.08 2.75 17.09
N ARG A 81 7.32 2.64 15.77
CA ARG A 81 6.80 1.55 14.92
C ARG A 81 5.27 1.48 14.86
N SER A 82 4.56 2.56 15.18
CA SER A 82 3.15 2.67 14.83
C SER A 82 2.97 2.46 13.33
N ALA A 83 1.83 1.90 12.91
CA ALA A 83 1.59 1.59 11.53
C ALA A 83 0.14 1.83 11.14
N ILE A 84 -0.08 2.06 9.85
CA ILE A 84 -1.39 1.98 9.20
C ILE A 84 -1.19 1.05 8.00
N GLY A 85 -2.06 0.07 7.84
CA GLY A 85 -2.06 -0.76 6.63
C GLY A 85 -2.77 -0.03 5.49
N THR A 86 -2.30 -0.22 4.27
CA THR A 86 -2.90 0.39 3.08
C THR A 86 -3.27 -0.70 2.10
N LEU A 87 -4.51 -0.67 1.60
CA LEU A 87 -4.98 -1.54 0.53
C LEU A 87 -5.46 -0.65 -0.62
N VAL A 88 -4.92 -0.85 -1.81
CA VAL A 88 -5.28 -0.05 -2.99
C VAL A 88 -5.71 -0.96 -4.13
N GLU A 89 -6.92 -0.76 -4.63
CA GLU A 89 -7.48 -1.52 -5.74
C GLU A 89 -6.83 -1.09 -7.07
N ARG A 90 -6.41 -2.05 -7.88
CA ARG A 90 -5.53 -1.80 -9.03
C ARG A 90 -6.23 -1.27 -10.27
N GLN A 91 -7.54 -1.38 -10.42
CA GLN A 91 -8.28 -0.79 -11.55
C GLN A 91 -8.78 0.62 -11.23
N THR A 92 -9.45 0.78 -10.09
CA THR A 92 -10.20 1.96 -9.64
C THR A 92 -9.36 2.89 -8.76
N ARG A 93 -8.20 2.43 -8.25
CA ARG A 93 -7.38 3.16 -7.26
C ARG A 93 -8.08 3.39 -5.93
N PHE A 94 -9.19 2.69 -5.67
CA PHE A 94 -9.90 2.83 -4.41
C PHE A 94 -9.00 2.39 -3.26
N THR A 95 -8.89 3.24 -2.25
CA THR A 95 -7.96 3.07 -1.14
C THR A 95 -8.72 2.79 0.15
N MET A 96 -8.34 1.73 0.85
CA MET A 96 -8.77 1.44 2.21
C MET A 96 -7.57 1.55 3.16
N LEU A 97 -7.80 2.08 4.35
CA LEU A 97 -6.80 2.19 5.40
C LEU A 97 -7.17 1.25 6.54
N LEU A 98 -6.19 0.49 7.01
CA LEU A 98 -6.33 -0.49 8.08
C LEU A 98 -5.81 0.12 9.37
N HIS A 99 -6.70 0.27 10.35
CA HIS A 99 -6.33 0.72 11.69
C HIS A 99 -5.60 -0.41 12.43
N LEU A 100 -4.35 -0.15 12.84
CA LEU A 100 -3.46 -1.11 13.51
C LEU A 100 -3.04 -0.54 14.88
N PRO A 101 -3.92 -0.62 15.90
CA PRO A 101 -3.64 -0.03 17.21
C PRO A 101 -2.54 -0.80 17.93
N ARG A 102 -1.87 -0.11 18.86
CA ARG A 102 -0.94 -0.77 19.78
C ARG A 102 -1.69 -1.79 20.64
N LEU A 103 -1.05 -2.92 20.89
CA LEU A 103 -1.57 -3.94 21.79
C LEU A 103 -1.21 -3.60 23.25
N PRO A 104 -1.99 -4.10 24.23
CA PRO A 104 -1.67 -3.95 25.65
C PRO A 104 -0.23 -4.38 25.98
N GLY A 105 0.43 -3.68 26.90
CA GLY A 105 1.84 -3.92 27.24
C GLY A 105 2.85 -3.24 26.33
N HIS A 106 2.43 -2.56 25.26
CA HIS A 106 3.35 -1.82 24.40
C HIS A 106 4.00 -0.64 25.15
N GLY A 107 5.31 -0.72 25.39
CA GLY A 107 6.08 0.35 26.03
C GLY A 107 6.20 0.21 27.55
N GLU A 108 5.61 -0.83 28.15
CA GLU A 108 5.71 -1.12 29.59
C GLU A 108 7.04 -1.77 30.00
N GLY A 109 8.00 -1.90 29.07
CA GLY A 109 9.31 -2.47 29.34
C GLY A 109 10.28 -2.41 28.16
N PRO A 110 11.52 -2.87 28.35
CA PRO A 110 12.52 -2.93 27.30
C PRO A 110 12.08 -3.88 26.18
N ARG A 111 12.35 -3.50 24.94
CA ARG A 111 12.02 -4.33 23.77
C ARG A 111 12.82 -5.62 23.79
N ILE A 112 12.12 -6.75 23.78
CA ILE A 112 12.72 -8.08 23.65
C ILE A 112 12.83 -8.44 22.16
N LYS A 113 14.01 -8.90 21.72
CA LYS A 113 14.19 -9.42 20.36
C LYS A 113 13.34 -10.68 20.18
N ASN A 114 12.56 -10.74 19.11
CA ASN A 114 11.55 -11.79 18.87
C ASN A 114 10.45 -11.89 19.95
N GLY A 115 10.27 -10.83 20.74
CA GLY A 115 9.13 -10.71 21.64
C GLY A 115 7.81 -10.46 20.89
N PRO A 116 6.68 -10.40 21.60
CA PRO A 116 5.37 -10.22 20.99
C PRO A 116 5.31 -8.91 20.17
N PRO A 117 4.63 -8.90 19.02
CA PRO A 117 4.57 -7.74 18.13
C PRO A 117 3.56 -6.70 18.62
N LEU A 118 3.81 -6.12 19.81
CA LEU A 118 2.86 -5.23 20.50
C LEU A 118 2.64 -3.87 19.81
N ALA A 119 3.45 -3.53 18.81
CA ALA A 119 3.31 -2.27 18.07
C ALA A 119 2.09 -2.21 17.12
N GLY A 120 1.28 -3.28 17.06
CA GLY A 120 0.03 -3.30 16.29
C GLY A 120 0.16 -3.81 14.86
N HIS A 121 1.38 -3.93 14.33
CA HIS A 121 1.65 -4.34 12.96
C HIS A 121 2.17 -5.79 12.83
N GLY A 122 1.91 -6.62 13.84
CA GLY A 122 2.23 -8.05 13.82
C GLY A 122 1.41 -8.82 12.80
N ALA A 123 1.84 -10.04 12.44
CA ALA A 123 1.19 -10.81 11.40
C ALA A 123 -0.28 -11.15 11.68
N GLU A 124 -0.63 -11.37 12.96
CA GLU A 124 -2.02 -11.60 13.39
C GLU A 124 -2.87 -10.34 13.22
N ALA A 125 -2.41 -9.21 13.75
CA ALA A 125 -3.13 -7.94 13.66
C ALA A 125 -3.34 -7.49 12.20
N VAL A 126 -2.31 -7.66 11.34
CA VAL A 126 -2.42 -7.33 9.92
C VAL A 126 -3.38 -8.28 9.20
N ARG A 127 -3.29 -9.61 9.43
CA ARG A 127 -4.24 -10.60 8.90
C ARG A 127 -5.68 -10.22 9.27
N ASP A 128 -5.94 -9.97 10.55
CA ASP A 128 -7.29 -9.71 11.06
C ASP A 128 -7.87 -8.41 10.49
N ALA A 129 -7.03 -7.37 10.39
CA ALA A 129 -7.43 -6.10 9.79
C ALA A 129 -7.75 -6.26 8.29
N ILE A 130 -6.92 -6.97 7.52
CA ILE A 130 -7.20 -7.24 6.10
C ILE A 130 -8.47 -8.05 5.96
N GLN A 131 -8.63 -9.13 6.74
CA GLN A 131 -9.81 -9.99 6.70
C GLN A 131 -11.09 -9.19 6.98
N CYS A 132 -11.09 -8.35 8.02
CA CYS A 132 -12.25 -7.51 8.38
C CYS A 132 -12.62 -6.53 7.26
N SER A 133 -11.64 -5.89 6.63
CA SER A 133 -11.89 -4.95 5.54
C SER A 133 -12.33 -5.64 4.25
N ILE A 134 -11.65 -6.70 3.83
CA ILE A 134 -11.98 -7.44 2.59
C ILE A 134 -13.32 -8.17 2.71
N ALA A 135 -13.69 -8.65 3.91
CA ALA A 135 -14.96 -9.33 4.16
C ALA A 135 -16.21 -8.46 3.88
N ARG A 136 -16.05 -7.14 3.79
CA ARG A 136 -17.13 -6.19 3.45
C ARG A 136 -17.35 -6.04 1.95
N LEU A 137 -16.39 -6.47 1.13
CA LEU A 137 -16.44 -6.30 -0.33
C LEU A 137 -17.22 -7.45 -0.99
N PRO A 138 -17.93 -7.23 -2.10
CA PRO A 138 -18.45 -8.33 -2.92
C PRO A 138 -17.36 -9.30 -3.38
N LYS A 139 -17.71 -10.59 -3.57
CA LYS A 139 -16.74 -11.64 -3.95
C LYS A 139 -15.93 -11.31 -5.21
N HIS A 140 -16.55 -10.68 -6.21
CA HIS A 140 -15.85 -10.33 -7.45
C HIS A 140 -14.74 -9.28 -7.26
N LEU A 141 -14.73 -8.56 -6.13
CA LEU A 141 -13.64 -7.65 -5.75
C LEU A 141 -12.57 -8.31 -4.89
N ARG A 142 -12.62 -9.62 -4.63
CA ARG A 142 -11.66 -10.35 -3.78
C ARG A 142 -10.75 -11.29 -4.57
N ARG A 143 -10.19 -10.82 -5.69
CA ARG A 143 -9.45 -11.70 -6.62
C ARG A 143 -8.03 -12.01 -6.18
N SER A 144 -7.28 -11.01 -5.72
CA SER A 144 -5.93 -11.25 -5.21
C SER A 144 -5.41 -10.07 -4.40
N LEU A 145 -4.44 -10.33 -3.52
CA LEU A 145 -3.65 -9.31 -2.82
C LEU A 145 -2.17 -9.46 -3.16
N SER A 146 -1.52 -8.37 -3.55
CA SER A 146 -0.07 -8.32 -3.74
C SER A 146 0.60 -7.54 -2.60
N TRP A 147 1.60 -8.13 -1.95
CA TRP A 147 2.34 -7.52 -0.84
C TRP A 147 3.86 -7.68 -1.03
N ASP A 148 4.67 -6.92 -0.28
CA ASP A 148 6.09 -7.23 -0.18
C ASP A 148 6.37 -8.42 0.76
N GLN A 149 7.63 -8.86 0.84
CA GLN A 149 8.03 -9.98 1.69
C GLN A 149 8.21 -9.57 3.17
N GLY A 150 7.38 -8.65 3.67
CA GLY A 150 7.34 -8.20 5.05
C GLY A 150 6.91 -9.28 6.02
N ALA A 151 7.48 -9.29 7.23
CA ALA A 151 7.20 -10.31 8.24
C ALA A 151 5.76 -10.23 8.80
N GLU A 152 5.08 -9.10 8.60
CA GLU A 152 3.66 -8.93 8.84
C GLU A 152 2.78 -9.84 7.96
N MET A 153 3.30 -10.36 6.85
CA MET A 153 2.59 -11.31 5.99
C MET A 153 2.96 -12.77 6.26
N ALA A 154 3.59 -13.07 7.40
CA ALA A 154 3.96 -14.44 7.77
C ALA A 154 2.75 -15.40 7.88
N ARG A 155 1.55 -14.86 8.18
CA ARG A 155 0.29 -15.62 8.25
C ARG A 155 -0.59 -15.50 7.00
N HIS A 156 0.00 -15.18 5.83
CA HIS A 156 -0.75 -15.03 4.58
C HIS A 156 -1.56 -16.28 4.18
N ALA A 157 -1.07 -17.49 4.48
CA ALA A 157 -1.80 -18.73 4.15
C ALA A 157 -3.16 -18.81 4.88
N GLU A 158 -3.19 -18.40 6.15
CA GLU A 158 -4.43 -18.30 6.93
C GLU A 158 -5.36 -17.23 6.34
N LEU A 159 -4.80 -16.09 5.93
CA LEU A 159 -5.55 -15.02 5.26
C LEU A 159 -6.20 -15.51 3.96
N THR A 160 -5.44 -16.24 3.12
CA THR A 160 -5.94 -16.77 1.85
C THR A 160 -7.16 -17.65 2.07
N VAL A 161 -7.10 -18.57 3.05
CA VAL A 161 -8.21 -19.48 3.36
C VAL A 161 -9.39 -18.73 3.97
N ALA A 162 -9.15 -17.87 4.95
CA ALA A 162 -10.22 -17.20 5.70
C ALA A 162 -10.96 -16.13 4.89
N ALA A 163 -10.27 -15.44 3.99
CA ALA A 163 -10.82 -14.34 3.21
C ALA A 163 -11.15 -14.71 1.75
N ASP A 164 -10.86 -15.95 1.32
CA ASP A 164 -10.91 -16.39 -0.09
C ASP A 164 -10.13 -15.42 -0.99
N LEU A 165 -8.89 -15.11 -0.58
CA LEU A 165 -8.07 -14.05 -1.17
C LEU A 165 -6.65 -14.54 -1.43
N PRO A 166 -6.33 -14.99 -2.65
CA PRO A 166 -4.98 -15.37 -3.04
C PRO A 166 -3.96 -14.24 -2.77
N VAL A 167 -2.92 -14.54 -2.00
CA VAL A 167 -1.84 -13.59 -1.68
C VAL A 167 -0.60 -13.90 -2.52
N TYR A 168 -0.06 -12.88 -3.17
CA TYR A 168 1.15 -12.95 -3.98
C TYR A 168 2.23 -11.97 -3.47
N PHE A 169 3.47 -12.40 -3.50
CA PHE A 169 4.61 -11.65 -3.00
C PHE A 169 5.44 -11.04 -4.12
N CYS A 170 5.72 -9.75 -4.01
CA CYS A 170 6.63 -9.07 -4.92
C CYS A 170 8.07 -9.57 -4.74
N ASP A 171 8.84 -9.44 -5.81
CA ASP A 171 10.27 -9.71 -5.78
C ASP A 171 10.97 -8.75 -4.80
N PRO A 172 11.97 -9.24 -4.05
CA PRO A 172 12.79 -8.37 -3.23
C PRO A 172 13.41 -7.27 -4.09
N HIS A 173 13.39 -6.03 -3.60
CA HIS A 173 13.96 -4.85 -4.26
C HIS A 173 13.21 -4.39 -5.53
N SER A 174 11.96 -4.82 -5.72
CA SER A 174 11.13 -4.48 -6.87
C SER A 174 9.91 -3.61 -6.51
N PRO A 175 10.09 -2.38 -5.95
CA PRO A 175 8.97 -1.53 -5.55
C PRO A 175 8.03 -1.17 -6.72
N TRP A 176 8.52 -1.19 -7.96
CA TRP A 176 7.71 -0.93 -9.16
C TRP A 176 6.59 -1.95 -9.37
N GLN A 177 6.71 -3.16 -8.79
CA GLN A 177 5.65 -4.17 -8.81
C GLN A 177 4.43 -3.77 -7.96
N ARG A 178 4.57 -2.77 -7.07
CA ARG A 178 3.50 -2.13 -6.28
C ARG A 178 3.45 -0.61 -6.50
N GLY A 179 3.63 -0.18 -7.75
CA GLY A 179 3.71 1.25 -8.08
C GLY A 179 2.44 2.04 -7.73
N THR A 180 1.27 1.40 -7.65
CA THR A 180 0.02 2.07 -7.25
C THR A 180 0.06 2.40 -5.76
N ASN A 181 0.44 1.42 -4.96
CA ASN A 181 0.57 1.58 -3.52
C ASN A 181 1.69 2.57 -3.17
N GLU A 182 2.85 2.54 -3.87
CA GLU A 182 3.93 3.51 -3.64
C GLU A 182 3.46 4.97 -3.85
N ASN A 183 2.75 5.25 -4.95
CA ASN A 183 2.19 6.58 -5.19
C ASN A 183 1.14 6.96 -4.13
N THR A 184 0.29 6.02 -3.76
CA THR A 184 -0.79 6.24 -2.77
C THR A 184 -0.22 6.50 -1.37
N ASN A 185 0.79 5.74 -0.95
CA ASN A 185 1.54 6.01 0.28
C ASN A 185 2.19 7.39 0.25
N GLY A 186 2.71 7.82 -0.91
CA GLY A 186 3.20 9.18 -1.10
C GLY A 186 2.14 10.27 -0.88
N LEU A 187 0.88 10.03 -1.24
CA LEU A 187 -0.24 10.93 -0.96
C LEU A 187 -0.65 10.89 0.51
N LEU A 188 -0.72 9.69 1.09
CA LEU A 188 -1.04 9.49 2.51
C LEU A 188 -0.06 10.21 3.43
N ARG A 189 1.22 10.37 3.04
CA ARG A 189 2.19 11.16 3.81
C ARG A 189 1.86 12.66 3.94
N GLN A 190 0.89 13.20 3.19
CA GLN A 190 0.36 14.55 3.43
C GLN A 190 -0.52 14.60 4.69
N TYR A 191 -1.20 13.50 5.00
CA TYR A 191 -2.06 13.33 6.17
C TYR A 191 -1.34 12.68 7.35
N PHE A 192 -0.40 11.79 7.05
CA PHE A 192 0.37 10.99 8.00
C PHE A 192 1.88 11.24 7.80
N PRO A 193 2.39 12.43 8.15
CA PRO A 193 3.79 12.79 7.92
C PRO A 193 4.76 11.76 8.48
N LYS A 194 5.94 11.64 7.87
CA LYS A 194 6.97 10.73 8.42
C LYS A 194 7.44 11.23 9.79
N GLY A 195 7.68 10.30 10.71
CA GLY A 195 8.19 10.62 12.05
C GLY A 195 7.11 11.02 13.05
N THR A 196 5.83 10.99 12.68
CA THR A 196 4.71 11.14 13.63
C THR A 196 4.25 9.79 14.15
N ASP A 197 3.62 9.78 15.32
CA ASP A 197 3.00 8.58 15.89
C ASP A 197 1.63 8.36 15.23
N LEU A 198 1.51 7.27 14.47
CA LEU A 198 0.29 6.95 13.73
C LEU A 198 -0.79 6.32 14.62
N SER A 199 -0.43 5.86 15.82
CA SER A 199 -1.40 5.27 16.75
C SER A 199 -2.37 6.28 17.37
N LEU A 200 -2.12 7.57 17.13
CA LEU A 200 -2.99 8.67 17.56
C LEU A 200 -4.22 8.84 16.65
N HIS A 201 -4.21 8.25 15.46
CA HIS A 201 -5.32 8.35 14.51
C HIS A 201 -6.32 7.23 14.76
N SER A 202 -7.57 7.63 15.01
CA SER A 202 -8.69 6.72 15.20
C SER A 202 -9.12 6.06 13.89
N PRO A 203 -9.92 4.97 13.93
CA PRO A 203 -10.54 4.41 12.73
C PRO A 203 -11.30 5.46 11.89
N ASP A 204 -12.02 6.37 12.55
CA ASP A 204 -12.81 7.43 11.89
C ASP A 204 -11.90 8.44 11.18
N ASP A 205 -10.75 8.80 11.78
CA ASP A 205 -9.75 9.65 11.12
C ASP A 205 -9.22 8.98 9.85
N LEU A 206 -8.95 7.67 9.91
CA LEU A 206 -8.47 6.92 8.74
C LEU A 206 -9.55 6.84 7.65
N GLU A 207 -10.80 6.61 8.02
CA GLU A 207 -11.92 6.59 7.07
C GLU A 207 -12.14 7.96 6.42
N ALA A 208 -12.06 9.05 7.19
CA ALA A 208 -12.13 10.41 6.64
C ALA A 208 -11.00 10.70 5.64
N VAL A 209 -9.76 10.27 5.94
CA VAL A 209 -8.63 10.42 5.02
C VAL A 209 -8.79 9.55 3.78
N ALA A 210 -9.26 8.31 3.93
CA ALA A 210 -9.55 7.41 2.81
C ALA A 210 -10.63 8.00 1.90
N ALA A 211 -11.75 8.47 2.46
CA ALA A 211 -12.82 9.15 1.73
C ALA A 211 -12.31 10.39 1.00
N ALA A 212 -11.48 11.22 1.66
CA ALA A 212 -10.87 12.38 1.02
C ALA A 212 -9.91 11.99 -0.14
N LEU A 213 -9.24 10.83 -0.10
CA LEU A 213 -8.44 10.35 -1.22
C LEU A 213 -9.27 9.71 -2.34
N ASN A 214 -10.35 9.03 -1.97
CA ASN A 214 -11.27 8.37 -2.89
C ASN A 214 -12.25 9.34 -3.57
N GLY A 215 -12.43 10.54 -3.03
CA GLY A 215 -13.16 11.65 -3.65
C GLY A 215 -12.27 12.58 -4.51
N ARG A 216 -10.98 12.29 -4.66
CA ARG A 216 -10.07 13.12 -5.50
C ARG A 216 -10.04 12.61 -6.95
N PRO A 217 -10.38 13.46 -7.94
CA PRO A 217 -10.24 13.16 -9.36
C PRO A 217 -8.85 12.64 -9.73
N ARG A 218 -8.79 11.56 -10.54
CA ARG A 218 -7.54 10.99 -11.04
C ARG A 218 -7.48 11.10 -12.56
N LYS A 219 -6.43 11.75 -13.09
CA LYS A 219 -6.17 11.78 -14.54
C LYS A 219 -6.11 10.37 -15.16
N THR A 220 -5.56 9.40 -14.43
CA THR A 220 -5.49 8.00 -14.88
C THR A 220 -6.86 7.31 -15.02
N LEU A 221 -7.91 7.88 -14.42
CA LEU A 221 -9.29 7.40 -14.49
C LEU A 221 -10.16 8.34 -15.34
N GLY A 222 -9.56 9.11 -16.25
CA GLY A 222 -10.30 10.10 -17.04
C GLY A 222 -10.92 11.21 -16.20
N TRP A 223 -10.27 11.58 -15.09
CA TRP A 223 -10.73 12.57 -14.11
C TRP A 223 -11.92 12.16 -13.24
N ARG A 224 -12.35 10.90 -13.31
CA ARG A 224 -13.24 10.33 -12.29
C ARG A 224 -12.53 10.16 -10.96
N THR A 225 -13.31 10.15 -9.87
CA THR A 225 -12.80 9.81 -8.54
C THR A 225 -12.70 8.29 -8.37
N PRO A 226 -11.80 7.78 -7.51
CA PRO A 226 -11.76 6.36 -7.20
C PRO A 226 -13.09 5.80 -6.67
N ALA A 227 -13.85 6.59 -5.92
CA ALA A 227 -15.19 6.22 -5.46
C ALA A 227 -16.15 6.03 -6.64
N GLU A 228 -16.26 7.02 -7.54
CA GLU A 228 -17.09 6.92 -8.75
C GLU A 228 -16.69 5.73 -9.64
N ALA A 229 -15.39 5.46 -9.77
CA ALA A 229 -14.89 4.35 -10.55
C ALA A 229 -15.24 3.00 -9.93
N LEU A 230 -15.19 2.90 -8.59
CA LEU A 230 -15.63 1.70 -7.87
C LEU A 230 -17.13 1.49 -7.97
N ASP A 231 -17.93 2.55 -7.80
CA ASP A 231 -19.39 2.47 -7.90
C ASP A 231 -19.83 1.94 -9.27
N ALA A 232 -19.21 2.42 -10.36
CA ALA A 232 -19.48 1.87 -11.68
C ALA A 232 -19.14 0.37 -11.79
N VAL A 233 -18.03 -0.09 -11.19
CA VAL A 233 -17.71 -1.53 -11.18
C VAL A 233 -18.80 -2.33 -10.45
N LEU A 234 -19.29 -1.81 -9.33
CA LEU A 234 -20.35 -2.45 -8.54
C LEU A 234 -21.67 -2.52 -9.33
N GLU A 235 -22.09 -1.43 -9.96
CA GLU A 235 -23.31 -1.37 -10.79
C GLU A 235 -23.25 -2.36 -11.98
N HIS A 236 -22.10 -2.48 -12.64
CA HIS A 236 -21.94 -3.40 -13.77
C HIS A 236 -22.00 -4.87 -13.30
N ALA A 237 -21.51 -5.16 -12.09
CA ALA A 237 -21.59 -6.50 -11.52
C ALA A 237 -23.02 -6.90 -11.15
N GLU A 238 -23.84 -5.95 -10.70
CA GLU A 238 -25.27 -6.16 -10.43
C GLU A 238 -26.05 -6.37 -11.74
N THR A 239 -25.80 -5.54 -12.75
CA THR A 239 -26.48 -5.62 -14.04
C THR A 239 -26.19 -6.95 -14.77
N GLY A 240 -24.98 -7.50 -14.64
CA GLY A 240 -24.62 -8.81 -15.19
C GLY A 240 -25.27 -10.02 -14.51
N GLN A 241 -25.81 -9.85 -13.28
CA GLN A 241 -26.58 -10.88 -12.59
C GLN A 241 -28.07 -10.84 -12.95
N VAL A 242 -28.57 -9.71 -13.44
CA VAL A 242 -29.94 -9.54 -13.91
C VAL A 242 -30.01 -9.80 -15.43
N ALA A 243 -29.68 -11.02 -15.85
CA ALA A 243 -29.96 -11.45 -17.22
C ALA A 243 -31.49 -11.61 -17.37
N THR A 244 -32.02 -10.86 -18.34
CA THR A 244 -33.39 -10.81 -18.84
C THR A 244 -34.05 -12.18 -18.94
N THR A 245 -35.13 -12.39 -18.19
CA THR A 245 -36.14 -13.38 -18.56
C THR A 245 -36.88 -12.81 -19.78
N GLY A 246 -36.90 -13.57 -20.87
CA GLY A 246 -37.39 -13.14 -22.19
C GLY A 246 -38.87 -12.79 -22.26
#